data_AF-A0A3P6TN98-F1
#
_entry.id   AF-A0A3P6TN98-F1
#
_cell.length_a   1.000
_cell.length_b   1.000
_cell.length_c   1.000
_cell.angle_alpha   90.00
_cell.angle_beta   90.00
_cell.angle_gamma   90.00
#
_symmetry.space_group_name_H-M   'P 1'
#
loop_
_entity.id
_entity.type
_entity.pdbx_description
1 polymer ?
#
loop_
_entity_poly.entity_id
_entity_poly.type
_entity_poly.pdbx_seq_one_letter_code
_entity_poly.pdbx_strand_id
1 'polypeptide(L)'
;MVLDGSNLQICVSAKCKPLTEVSKTVSKCNDHCHYRGVCNNVGNCHCKNGFGGVACEIPGFGGSVNSNPSNTSRGITPSTVLLILLAISTIVLIVVCFFYWFKKKRNLPKEFWEYMRKTLNLHGVLVPVRKAPPPPRRHMKR
;
A
#
# COMPACT_ATOMS: atom_id res chain seq x y z
N MET A 1 -34.85 21.01 -3.17
CA MET A 1 -35.44 19.73 -3.61
C MET A 1 -36.91 19.83 -3.21
N VAL A 2 -37.80 20.16 -4.14
CA VAL A 2 -39.24 20.33 -3.85
C VAL A 2 -39.88 18.96 -3.97
N LEU A 3 -40.28 18.37 -2.84
CA LEU A 3 -41.08 17.15 -2.81
C LEU A 3 -42.55 17.60 -2.61
N ASP A 4 -43.20 18.03 -3.70
CA ASP A 4 -44.65 18.24 -3.68
C ASP A 4 -45.32 16.87 -3.76
N GLY A 5 -45.75 16.35 -2.60
CA GLY A 5 -46.36 15.04 -2.43
C GLY A 5 -47.76 14.87 -3.04
N SER A 6 -48.17 15.73 -3.97
CA SER A 6 -49.48 15.69 -4.61
C SER A 6 -49.46 15.15 -6.04
N ASN A 7 -48.30 15.15 -6.71
CA ASN A 7 -48.13 14.59 -8.05
C ASN A 7 -46.79 13.86 -8.15
N LEU A 8 -46.79 12.62 -8.65
CA LEU A 8 -45.61 11.74 -8.79
C LEU A 8 -44.65 12.26 -9.87
N GLN A 9 -44.09 13.46 -9.67
CA GLN A 9 -43.25 14.19 -10.60
C GLN A 9 -41.89 14.47 -9.95
N ILE A 10 -40.84 14.49 -10.76
CA ILE A 10 -39.47 14.75 -10.34
C ILE A 10 -38.83 15.75 -11.29
N CYS A 11 -37.95 16.61 -10.77
CA CYS A 11 -37.25 17.60 -11.57
C CYS A 11 -35.99 16.98 -12.20
N VAL A 12 -35.89 17.03 -13.54
CA VAL A 12 -34.71 16.62 -14.30
C VAL A 12 -34.35 17.75 -15.26
N SER A 13 -33.11 18.23 -15.20
CA SER A 13 -32.63 19.36 -16.02
C SER A 13 -33.53 20.60 -15.95
N ALA A 14 -33.91 21.00 -14.73
CA ALA A 14 -34.80 22.13 -14.44
C ALA A 14 -36.23 22.03 -15.04
N LYS A 15 -36.68 20.84 -15.44
CA LYS A 15 -38.04 20.56 -15.90
C LYS A 15 -38.71 19.49 -15.03
N CYS A 16 -39.98 19.69 -14.67
CA CYS A 16 -40.78 18.66 -14.00
C CYS A 16 -41.17 17.57 -15.01
N LYS A 17 -40.83 16.33 -14.71
CA LYS A 17 -41.17 15.15 -15.51
C LYS A 17 -41.91 14.12 -14.65
N PRO A 18 -42.82 13.32 -15.22
CA PRO A 18 -43.47 12.24 -14.49
C PRO A 18 -42.45 11.16 -14.08
N LEU A 19 -42.57 10.65 -12.86
CA LEU A 19 -41.65 9.66 -12.30
C LEU A 19 -41.55 8.39 -13.15
N THR A 20 -42.65 7.98 -13.80
CA THR A 20 -42.72 6.81 -14.68
C THR A 20 -41.88 6.95 -15.95
N GLU A 21 -41.72 8.17 -16.47
CA GLU A 21 -40.85 8.45 -17.62
C GLU A 21 -39.38 8.44 -17.18
N VAL A 22 -39.09 9.10 -16.05
CA VAL A 22 -37.72 9.21 -15.54
C VAL A 22 -37.19 7.84 -15.08
N SER A 23 -38.02 7.01 -14.43
CA SER A 23 -37.63 5.68 -13.98
C SER A 23 -37.26 4.72 -15.13
N LYS A 24 -37.80 4.92 -16.33
CA LYS A 24 -37.42 4.14 -17.52
C LYS A 24 -36.03 4.49 -18.05
N THR A 25 -35.58 5.73 -17.80
CA THR A 25 -34.28 6.23 -18.27
C THR A 25 -33.12 5.97 -17.32
N VAL A 26 -33.39 5.59 -16.07
CA VAL A 26 -32.34 5.31 -15.07
C VAL A 26 -31.87 3.87 -15.20
N SER A 27 -30.55 3.68 -15.27
CA SER A 27 -29.92 2.35 -15.23
C SER A 27 -30.31 1.61 -13.95
N LYS A 28 -30.85 0.41 -14.10
CA LYS A 28 -31.20 -0.45 -12.96
C LYS A 28 -29.99 -1.31 -12.61
N CYS A 29 -29.70 -1.45 -11.32
CA CYS A 29 -28.73 -2.44 -10.86
C CYS A 29 -29.31 -3.85 -10.93
N ASN A 30 -28.45 -4.82 -11.24
CA ASN A 30 -28.83 -6.22 -11.26
C ASN A 30 -29.18 -6.72 -9.85
N ASP A 31 -30.24 -7.52 -9.75
CA ASP A 31 -30.71 -8.17 -8.51
C ASP A 31 -30.82 -7.25 -7.28
N HIS A 32 -31.05 -5.96 -7.48
CA HIS A 32 -31.04 -4.95 -6.42
C HIS A 32 -29.78 -5.00 -5.54
N CYS A 33 -28.62 -5.30 -6.15
CA CYS A 33 -27.37 -5.51 -5.46
C CYS A 33 -27.45 -6.59 -4.35
N HIS A 34 -28.30 -7.61 -4.54
CA HIS A 34 -28.64 -8.65 -3.56
C HIS A 34 -28.99 -8.09 -2.16
N TYR A 35 -29.50 -6.85 -2.08
CA TYR A 35 -29.72 -6.10 -0.83
C TYR A 35 -28.46 -5.97 0.06
N ARG A 36 -27.30 -6.19 -0.52
CA ARG A 36 -25.96 -6.17 0.09
C ARG A 36 -25.13 -4.98 -0.38
N GLY A 37 -25.73 -4.04 -1.10
CA GLY A 37 -25.06 -2.84 -1.59
C GLY A 37 -26.01 -1.71 -1.93
N VAL A 38 -25.45 -0.62 -2.46
CA VAL A 38 -26.18 0.56 -2.93
C VAL A 38 -25.96 0.73 -4.43
N CYS A 39 -27.04 0.96 -5.16
CA CYS A 39 -27.01 1.18 -6.60
C CYS A 39 -26.68 2.65 -6.93
N ASN A 40 -25.77 2.89 -7.87
CA ASN A 40 -25.52 4.24 -8.39
C ASN A 40 -26.27 4.53 -9.69
N ASN A 41 -26.22 5.78 -10.13
CA ASN A 41 -26.92 6.30 -11.31
C ASN A 41 -26.49 5.69 -12.65
N VAL A 42 -25.32 5.04 -12.71
CA VAL A 42 -24.82 4.32 -13.90
C VAL A 42 -25.13 2.81 -13.84
N GLY A 43 -25.86 2.34 -12.82
CA GLY A 43 -26.28 0.93 -12.71
C GLY A 43 -25.23 0.01 -12.09
N ASN A 44 -24.24 0.55 -11.38
CA ASN A 44 -23.23 -0.23 -10.66
C ASN A 44 -23.55 -0.34 -9.17
N CYS A 45 -23.31 -1.51 -8.59
CA CYS A 45 -23.46 -1.75 -7.16
C CYS A 45 -22.19 -1.38 -6.37
N HIS A 46 -22.40 -0.74 -5.23
CA HIS A 46 -21.40 -0.54 -4.20
C HIS A 46 -21.68 -1.47 -3.03
N CYS A 47 -20.89 -2.54 -2.89
CA CYS A 47 -21.11 -3.62 -1.94
C CYS A 47 -20.66 -3.26 -0.52
N LYS A 48 -21.41 -3.73 0.46
CA LYS A 48 -21.03 -3.71 1.88
C LYS A 48 -19.81 -4.61 2.10
N ASN A 49 -19.05 -4.35 3.16
CA ASN A 49 -17.95 -5.21 3.58
C ASN A 49 -18.41 -6.66 3.75
N GLY A 50 -17.60 -7.61 3.27
CA GLY A 50 -17.94 -9.04 3.25
C GLY A 50 -18.52 -9.51 1.93
N PHE A 51 -18.91 -8.60 1.03
CA PHE A 51 -19.50 -8.92 -0.27
C PHE A 51 -18.74 -8.24 -1.43
N GLY A 52 -18.84 -8.80 -2.62
CA GLY A 52 -18.23 -8.33 -3.85
C GLY A 52 -18.94 -8.92 -5.07
N GLY A 53 -18.40 -8.67 -6.27
CA GLY A 53 -19.07 -9.01 -7.53
C GLY A 53 -19.84 -7.81 -8.11
N VAL A 54 -20.46 -8.00 -9.27
CA VAL A 54 -21.15 -6.92 -10.00
C VAL A 54 -22.46 -6.52 -9.31
N ALA A 55 -23.10 -7.46 -8.63
CA ALA A 55 -24.35 -7.34 -7.90
C ALA A 55 -24.21 -7.67 -6.40
N CYS A 56 -23.00 -7.77 -5.84
CA CYS A 56 -22.76 -8.17 -4.44
C CYS A 56 -23.14 -9.63 -4.13
N GLU A 57 -23.00 -10.49 -5.12
CA GLU A 57 -23.37 -11.91 -5.13
C GLU A 57 -22.32 -12.81 -4.46
N ILE A 58 -21.03 -12.43 -4.50
CA ILE A 58 -19.92 -13.23 -3.95
C ILE A 58 -19.35 -12.64 -2.66
N PRO A 59 -18.62 -13.42 -1.85
CA PRO A 59 -17.83 -12.88 -0.74
C PRO A 59 -16.71 -11.96 -1.25
N GLY A 60 -16.46 -10.86 -0.56
CA GLY A 60 -15.44 -9.89 -0.97
C GLY A 60 -15.14 -8.81 0.06
N PHE A 61 -14.19 -7.94 -0.26
CA PHE A 61 -13.76 -6.85 0.64
C PHE A 61 -14.71 -5.64 0.64
N GLY A 62 -15.85 -5.71 -0.05
CA GLY A 62 -16.73 -4.57 -0.29
C GLY A 62 -16.23 -3.65 -1.41
N GLY A 63 -16.91 -2.51 -1.56
CA GLY A 63 -16.61 -1.51 -2.58
C GLY A 63 -17.42 -1.70 -3.86
N SER A 64 -17.20 -0.83 -4.85
CA SER A 64 -17.83 -0.94 -6.17
C SER A 64 -16.80 -1.40 -7.20
N VAL A 65 -17.26 -1.93 -8.33
CA VAL A 65 -16.41 -2.27 -9.48
C VAL A 65 -15.52 -1.09 -9.94
N ASN A 66 -15.94 0.15 -9.68
CA ASN A 66 -15.26 1.37 -10.10
C ASN A 66 -14.39 1.99 -8.98
N SER A 67 -14.34 1.39 -7.80
CA SER A 67 -13.58 1.90 -6.66
C SER A 67 -12.59 0.84 -6.21
N ASN A 68 -11.36 1.23 -5.87
CA ASN A 68 -10.47 0.31 -5.18
C ASN A 68 -11.16 -0.25 -3.92
N PRO A 69 -10.86 -1.51 -3.54
CA PRO A 69 -11.46 -2.12 -2.35
C PRO A 69 -11.34 -1.19 -1.14
N SER A 70 -12.48 -0.79 -0.57
CA SER A 70 -12.54 0.25 0.47
C SER A 70 -11.85 -0.19 1.77
N ASN A 71 -11.73 -1.51 1.99
CA ASN A 71 -11.14 -2.06 3.19
C ASN A 71 -10.27 -3.27 2.84
N THR A 72 -9.01 -3.03 2.47
CA THR A 72 -7.98 -4.03 2.76
C THR A 72 -7.58 -3.87 4.21
N SER A 73 -8.42 -4.35 5.14
CA SER A 73 -7.96 -4.64 6.50
C SER A 73 -6.93 -5.77 6.37
N ARG A 74 -5.71 -5.42 5.98
CA ARG A 74 -4.57 -6.33 6.04
C ARG A 74 -4.40 -6.61 7.53
N GLY A 75 -4.93 -7.74 7.97
CA GLY A 75 -4.64 -8.27 9.29
C GLY A 75 -3.13 -8.49 9.45
N ILE A 76 -2.73 -9.04 10.59
CA ILE A 76 -1.33 -9.41 10.80
C ILE A 76 -0.96 -10.48 9.76
N THR A 77 -0.24 -10.06 8.72
CA THR A 77 0.25 -10.98 7.70
C THR A 77 1.49 -11.69 8.24
N PRO A 78 1.81 -12.92 7.77
CA PRO A 78 3.04 -13.59 8.15
C PRO A 78 4.29 -12.73 7.88
N SER A 79 4.25 -11.91 6.82
CA SER A 79 5.29 -10.92 6.52
C SER A 79 5.40 -9.85 7.63
N THR A 80 4.28 -9.36 8.16
CA THR A 80 4.27 -8.42 9.28
C THR A 80 4.87 -9.04 10.54
N VAL A 81 4.52 -10.30 10.87
CA VAL A 81 5.10 -11.01 12.03
C VAL A 81 6.61 -11.17 11.86
N LEU A 82 7.07 -11.60 10.68
CA LEU A 82 8.48 -11.79 10.40
C LEU A 82 9.27 -10.49 10.59
N LEU A 83 8.75 -9.36 10.09
CA LEU A 83 9.38 -8.06 10.25
C LEU A 83 9.50 -7.64 11.73
N ILE A 84 8.46 -7.89 12.53
CA ILE A 84 8.47 -7.60 13.97
C ILE A 84 9.53 -8.46 14.68
N LEU A 85 9.60 -9.76 14.36
CA LEU A 85 10.60 -10.66 14.96
C LEU A 85 12.03 -10.25 14.61
N LEU A 86 12.28 -9.87 13.35
CA LEU A 86 13.59 -9.36 12.92
C LEU A 86 13.95 -8.05 13.63
N ALA A 87 13.00 -7.13 13.79
CA ALA A 87 13.21 -5.88 14.51
C ALA A 87 13.54 -6.12 15.99
N ILE A 88 12.85 -7.05 16.67
CA ILE A 88 13.16 -7.40 18.06
C ILE A 88 14.56 -8.04 18.15
N SER A 89 14.89 -8.95 17.24
CA SER A 89 16.21 -9.60 17.21
C SER A 89 17.35 -8.60 17.03
N THR A 90 17.20 -7.59 16.16
CA THR A 90 18.24 -6.58 15.95
C THR A 90 18.42 -5.70 17.18
N ILE A 91 17.32 -5.30 17.85
CA ILE A 91 17.38 -4.53 19.09
C ILE A 91 18.13 -5.30 20.18
N VAL A 92 17.84 -6.60 20.36
CA VAL A 92 18.54 -7.44 21.34
C VAL A 92 20.04 -7.50 21.04
N LEU A 93 20.44 -7.70 19.78
CA LEU A 93 21.84 -7.72 19.39
C LEU A 93 22.56 -6.38 19.67
N ILE A 94 21.90 -5.26 19.42
CA ILE A 94 22.44 -3.92 19.72
C ILE A 94 22.64 -3.75 21.22
N VAL A 95 21.64 -4.12 22.05
CA VAL A 95 21.72 -4.03 23.51
C VAL A 95 22.86 -4.90 24.06
N VAL A 96 23.00 -6.13 23.55
CA VAL A 96 24.11 -7.03 23.93
C VAL A 96 25.45 -6.40 23.56
N CYS A 97 25.61 -5.93 22.33
CA CYS A 97 26.84 -5.26 21.88
C CYS A 97 27.19 -4.06 22.78
N PHE A 98 26.19 -3.22 23.08
CA PHE A 98 26.34 -2.05 23.95
C PHE A 98 26.71 -2.45 25.38
N PHE A 99 26.03 -3.45 25.95
CA PHE A 99 26.34 -3.96 27.29
C PHE A 99 27.79 -4.43 27.40
N TYR A 100 28.27 -5.24 26.46
CA TYR A 100 29.66 -5.71 26.44
C TYR A 100 30.66 -4.58 26.19
N TRP A 101 30.28 -3.57 25.41
CA TRP A 101 31.10 -2.39 25.20
C TRP A 101 31.27 -1.59 26.49
N PHE A 102 30.18 -1.25 27.18
CA PHE A 102 30.22 -0.45 28.40
C PHE A 102 30.81 -1.21 29.60
N LYS A 103 30.38 -2.46 29.84
CA LYS A 103 30.79 -3.21 31.03
C LYS A 103 32.16 -3.87 30.88
N LYS A 104 32.49 -4.36 29.69
CA LYS A 104 33.70 -5.17 29.46
C LYS A 104 34.76 -4.44 28.63
N LYS A 105 34.49 -3.21 28.16
CA LYS A 105 35.34 -2.45 27.22
C LYS A 105 35.74 -3.27 25.97
N ARG A 106 34.90 -4.24 25.57
CA ARG A 106 35.15 -5.07 24.38
C ARG A 106 34.21 -4.67 23.25
N ASN A 107 34.76 -4.51 22.05
CA ASN A 107 33.98 -4.21 20.85
C ASN A 107 33.63 -5.51 20.13
N LEU A 108 32.54 -6.16 20.53
CA LEU A 108 32.05 -7.41 19.91
C LEU A 108 31.99 -7.37 18.36
N PRO A 109 31.48 -6.30 17.72
CA PRO A 109 31.47 -6.22 16.25
C PRO A 109 32.87 -6.23 15.63
N LYS A 110 33.85 -5.58 16.28
CA LYS A 110 35.24 -5.52 15.81
C LYS A 110 35.92 -6.89 15.95
N GLU A 111 35.76 -7.52 17.10
CA GLU A 111 36.27 -8.87 17.36
C GLU A 111 35.69 -9.89 16.37
N PHE A 112 34.38 -9.84 16.15
CA PHE A 112 33.69 -10.70 15.18
C PHE A 112 34.19 -10.46 13.75
N TRP A 113 34.37 -9.19 13.35
CA TRP A 113 34.90 -8.85 12.03
C TRP A 113 36.33 -9.38 11.81
N GLU A 114 37.21 -9.25 12.81
CA GLU A 114 38.57 -9.79 12.74
C GLU A 114 38.57 -11.33 12.70
N TYR A 115 37.68 -11.98 13.44
CA TYR A 115 37.49 -13.43 13.36
C TYR A 115 37.04 -13.85 11.96
N MET A 116 35.98 -13.24 11.42
CA MET A 116 35.43 -13.55 10.10
C MET A 116 36.44 -13.29 8.98
N ARG A 117 37.20 -12.19 9.05
CA ARG A 117 38.26 -11.88 8.08
C ARG A 117 39.29 -13.00 7.99
N LYS A 118 39.70 -13.57 9.12
CA LYS A 118 40.64 -14.69 9.18
C LYS A 118 40.01 -15.98 8.65
N THR A 119 38.82 -16.33 9.11
CA THR A 119 38.15 -17.59 8.71
C THR A 119 37.86 -17.65 7.21
N LEU A 120 37.44 -16.53 6.63
CA LEU A 120 37.12 -16.43 5.20
C LEU A 120 38.35 -16.04 4.34
N ASN A 121 39.55 -15.96 4.93
CA ASN A 121 40.79 -15.57 4.25
C ASN A 121 40.68 -14.28 3.40
N LEU A 122 39.90 -13.29 3.86
CA LEU A 122 39.76 -12.00 3.16
C LEU A 122 41.07 -11.22 3.28
N HIS A 123 42.01 -11.51 2.39
CA HIS A 123 43.13 -10.63 2.10
C HIS A 123 42.58 -9.47 1.28
N GLY A 124 42.78 -8.24 1.75
CA GLY A 124 42.53 -7.08 0.91
C GLY A 124 43.40 -7.19 -0.32
N VAL A 125 42.81 -7.47 -1.48
CA VAL A 125 43.51 -7.30 -2.75
C VAL A 125 43.78 -5.81 -2.84
N LEU A 126 45.04 -5.42 -2.61
CA LEU A 126 45.49 -4.07 -2.85
C LEU A 126 45.36 -3.84 -4.35
N VAL A 127 44.21 -3.31 -4.77
CA VAL A 127 44.05 -2.78 -6.11
C VAL A 127 45.01 -1.60 -6.17
N PRO A 128 45.94 -1.54 -7.14
CA PRO A 128 46.80 -0.39 -7.28
C PRO A 128 45.91 0.85 -7.38
N VAL A 129 46.12 1.83 -6.51
CA VAL A 129 45.42 3.11 -6.60
C VAL A 129 45.81 3.71 -7.94
N ARG A 130 44.96 3.57 -8.95
CA ARG A 130 45.11 4.29 -10.21
C ARG A 130 44.91 5.76 -9.87
N LYS A 131 46.01 6.49 -9.66
CA LYS A 131 45.97 7.95 -9.57
C LYS A 131 45.32 8.45 -10.86
N ALA A 132 44.29 9.28 -10.74
CA ALA A 132 43.68 9.89 -11.91
C ALA A 132 44.79 10.58 -12.74
N PRO A 133 44.78 10.46 -14.07
CA PRO A 133 45.73 11.18 -14.90
C PRO A 133 45.61 12.70 -14.62
N PRO A 134 46.72 13.45 -14.67
CA PRO A 134 46.68 14.88 -14.44
C PRO A 134 45.72 15.55 -15.44
N PRO A 135 44.99 16.60 -15.04
CA PRO A 135 44.07 17.30 -15.92
C PRO A 135 44.81 17.85 -17.15
N PRO A 136 44.19 17.87 -18.34
CA PRO A 136 44.81 18.39 -19.55
C PRO A 136 45.22 19.85 -19.36
N ARG A 137 46.43 20.22 -19.82
CA ARG A 137 46.89 21.61 -19.77
C ARG A 137 45.89 22.47 -20.57
N ARG A 138 45.33 23.47 -19.91
CA ARG A 138 44.48 24.47 -20.54
C ARG A 138 45.34 25.24 -21.56
N HIS A 139 45.13 24.99 -22.85
CA HIS A 139 45.68 25.86 -23.88
C HIS A 139 45.01 27.23 -23.74
N MET A 140 45.75 28.22 -23.22
CA MET A 140 45.35 29.62 -23.34
C MET A 140 45.34 29.96 -24.83
N LYS A 141 44.15 30.17 -25.39
CA LYS A 141 44.01 30.86 -26.68
C LYS A 141 44.53 32.29 -26.49
N ARG A 142 45.46 32.67 -27.33
CA ARG A 142 46.04 34.01 -27.43
C ARG A 142 45.02 34.97 -28.02
#